data_AF-A0A0M8VCB1-F1
#
_entry.id   AF-A0A0M8VCB1-F1
#
_cell.length_a   1.000
_cell.length_b   1.000
_cell.length_c   1.000
_cell.angle_alpha   90.00
_cell.angle_beta   90.00
_cell.angle_gamma   90.00
#
_symmetry.space_group_name_H-M   'P 1'
#
loop_
_entity.id
_entity.type
_entity.pdbx_description
1 polymer ?
#
loop_
_entity_poly.entity_id
_entity_poly.type
_entity_poly.pdbx_seq_one_letter_code
_entity_poly.pdbx_strand_id
1 'polypeptide(L)'
;MDDTANGVTHEPARFGRELRRRRLAAGLSLADLAGLVHCSRGYLSRIENGHRRVTRELAEGCDDALDAKGQLLGLAPESRNGTTDAPPVRTPGVRRAAPTRVGGAVTAQPSRFGAEFDRLLHRGDTSYLAGRMEEADAYYRQAHRWGAADPEAQAVAVVRRARRWSDPGRVDHELLHLVRETLAVLRTREGSEAAGLRLRLGAHLAKKLAMSVSEDTAWPGAGPERGAELARRTLEGLATGGQDDETRCEVLTECRWGLYDFVPAIESLTLSLRLRDCALRARSPYFLGESLVALAIDQLRVGRVHGATGTVAEHRRHAARTRSTLARWQQCTLDTLLDLWCGRFDSATDWIFGESREIVAGLEADLAVPADTLLQTRLGQVFWLLREQGRMAELFSSGLADGVERHGYFPVWRAGFALARCEVGDHDEAADRLLALLRETGDCASLPPHGWSVPALVLLAEVCAGLDAHGGYEAELARAVPVLREALARRPAGIALAGWPVVLVGPTERAMGLLALAEGDTATALGHFRQAERLVVGSSPPQTARLRANEARALLREKGASHRPEALTLLRSALTGAEANGMRLLATECRDLLADDPPTTSPDQPRPHA
;
A
#
# COMPACT_ATOMS: atom_id res chain seq x y z
N MET A 1 -18.65 42.65 -23.02
CA MET A 1 -17.59 43.68 -22.86
C MET A 1 -17.36 43.77 -21.36
N ASP A 2 -16.35 43.18 -20.75
CA ASP A 2 -15.06 42.69 -21.23
C ASP A 2 -14.75 41.29 -20.71
N ASP A 3 -14.10 40.54 -21.58
CA ASP A 3 -13.65 39.17 -21.41
C ASP A 3 -12.12 39.20 -21.51
N THR A 4 -11.41 39.12 -20.39
CA THR A 4 -9.94 38.98 -20.37
C THR A 4 -9.53 37.89 -19.39
N ALA A 5 -9.58 36.66 -19.90
CA ALA A 5 -8.49 35.70 -19.94
C ALA A 5 -7.59 35.61 -18.69
N ASN A 6 -7.98 34.72 -17.79
CA ASN A 6 -7.09 34.12 -16.79
C ASN A 6 -6.20 33.08 -17.50
N GLY A 7 -4.93 33.40 -17.72
CA GLY A 7 -3.95 32.56 -18.41
C GLY A 7 -3.47 31.37 -17.59
N VAL A 8 -4.36 30.44 -17.25
CA VAL A 8 -3.98 29.10 -16.75
C VAL A 8 -3.68 28.24 -17.98
N THR A 9 -2.40 28.14 -18.36
CA THR A 9 -1.96 27.32 -19.50
C THR A 9 -2.33 25.85 -19.30
N HIS A 10 -3.32 25.42 -20.08
CA HIS A 10 -3.80 24.04 -20.23
C HIS A 10 -2.82 23.15 -21.03
N GLU A 11 -1.52 23.18 -20.74
CA GLU A 11 -0.52 22.37 -21.46
C GLU A 11 -0.75 20.85 -21.33
N PRO A 12 -1.01 20.28 -20.13
CA PRO A 12 -1.26 18.83 -19.99
C PRO A 12 -2.52 18.38 -20.75
N ALA A 13 -3.56 19.22 -20.71
CA ALA A 13 -4.83 18.95 -21.37
C ALA A 13 -4.72 19.08 -22.90
N ARG A 14 -3.81 19.91 -23.42
CA ARG A 14 -3.59 20.09 -24.85
C ARG A 14 -2.84 18.92 -25.47
N PHE A 15 -1.79 18.42 -24.79
CA PHE A 15 -1.09 17.22 -25.23
C PHE A 15 -2.03 16.01 -25.27
N GLY A 16 -2.75 15.73 -24.18
CA GLY A 16 -3.64 14.57 -24.09
C GLY A 16 -4.72 14.54 -25.17
N ARG A 17 -5.35 15.70 -25.45
CA ARG A 17 -6.34 15.82 -26.53
C ARG A 17 -5.73 15.59 -27.91
N GLU A 18 -4.55 16.13 -28.18
CA GLU A 18 -3.89 15.96 -29.48
C GLU A 18 -3.40 14.53 -29.70
N LEU A 19 -2.87 13.88 -28.65
CA LEU A 19 -2.51 12.47 -28.67
C LEU A 19 -3.74 11.61 -29.02
N ARG A 20 -4.87 11.84 -28.35
CA ARG A 20 -6.14 11.15 -28.62
C ARG A 20 -6.61 11.36 -30.06
N ARG A 21 -6.53 12.59 -30.56
CA ARG A 21 -6.94 12.94 -31.94
C ARG A 21 -6.10 12.18 -32.98
N ARG A 22 -4.77 12.16 -32.83
CA ARG A 22 -3.85 11.51 -33.76
C ARG A 22 -3.94 9.99 -33.69
N ARG A 23 -4.03 9.42 -32.48
CA ARG A 23 -4.23 7.99 -32.29
C ARG A 23 -5.49 7.49 -33.00
N LEU A 24 -6.60 8.19 -32.82
CA LEU A 24 -7.87 7.86 -33.50
C LEU A 24 -7.77 8.04 -35.03
N ALA A 25 -7.07 9.07 -35.51
CA ALA A 25 -6.83 9.27 -36.94
C ALA A 25 -5.95 8.17 -37.56
N ALA A 26 -5.02 7.60 -36.78
CA ALA A 26 -4.19 6.46 -37.18
C ALA A 26 -4.91 5.10 -37.06
N GLY A 27 -6.19 5.08 -36.62
CA GLY A 27 -6.96 3.85 -36.44
C GLY A 27 -6.49 2.97 -35.27
N LEU A 28 -5.65 3.50 -34.38
CA LEU A 28 -5.06 2.74 -33.28
C LEU A 28 -5.97 2.77 -32.03
N SER A 29 -6.13 1.63 -31.37
CA SER A 29 -6.66 1.60 -30.02
C SER A 29 -5.63 2.15 -29.02
N LEU A 30 -6.07 2.47 -27.80
CA LEU A 30 -5.14 2.82 -26.71
C LEU A 30 -4.14 1.69 -26.41
N ALA A 31 -4.54 0.44 -26.62
CA ALA A 31 -3.67 -0.72 -26.40
C ALA A 31 -2.60 -0.84 -27.51
N ASP A 32 -2.97 -0.57 -28.76
CA ASP A 32 -2.04 -0.64 -29.89
C ASP A 32 -0.95 0.44 -29.77
N LEU A 33 -1.34 1.68 -29.48
CA LEU A 33 -0.38 2.75 -29.24
C LEU A 33 0.49 2.45 -28.02
N ALA A 34 -0.09 1.95 -26.92
CA ALA A 34 0.65 1.56 -25.72
C ALA A 34 1.76 0.53 -26.03
N GLY A 35 1.46 -0.45 -26.89
CA GLY A 35 2.44 -1.43 -27.36
C GLY A 35 3.60 -0.79 -28.15
N LEU A 36 3.28 0.13 -29.07
CA LEU A 36 4.27 0.82 -29.91
C LEU A 36 5.22 1.71 -29.12
N VAL A 37 4.71 2.46 -28.13
CA VAL A 37 5.52 3.37 -27.31
C VAL A 37 5.96 2.77 -25.98
N HIS A 38 5.85 1.44 -25.85
CA HIS A 38 6.30 0.65 -24.71
C HIS A 38 5.84 1.20 -23.36
N CYS A 39 4.53 1.44 -23.23
CA CYS A 39 3.91 1.90 -21.99
C CYS A 39 2.56 1.20 -21.76
N SER A 40 1.87 1.48 -20.65
CA SER A 40 0.60 0.81 -20.34
C SER A 40 -0.60 1.57 -20.92
N ARG A 41 -1.64 0.84 -21.36
CA ARG A 41 -2.93 1.42 -21.80
C ARG A 41 -3.49 2.41 -20.78
N GLY A 42 -3.47 2.04 -19.50
CA GLY A 42 -3.95 2.88 -18.40
C GLY A 42 -3.07 4.11 -18.13
N TYR A 43 -1.79 4.07 -18.47
CA TYR A 43 -0.92 5.25 -18.42
C TYR A 43 -1.23 6.21 -19.58
N LEU A 44 -1.35 5.71 -20.81
CA LEU A 44 -1.78 6.54 -21.96
C LEU A 44 -3.17 7.13 -21.76
N SER A 45 -4.14 6.34 -21.27
CA SER A 45 -5.49 6.83 -20.99
C SER A 45 -5.47 8.02 -20.02
N ARG A 46 -4.64 7.97 -18.98
CA ARG A 46 -4.53 9.09 -18.04
C ARG A 46 -3.83 10.30 -18.64
N ILE A 47 -2.87 10.10 -19.53
CA ILE A 47 -2.26 11.21 -20.28
C ILE A 47 -3.29 11.83 -21.22
N GLU A 48 -4.04 11.03 -21.98
CA GLU A 48 -5.08 11.52 -22.90
C GLU A 48 -6.18 12.31 -22.17
N ASN A 49 -6.54 11.87 -20.96
CA ASN A 49 -7.53 12.52 -20.11
C ASN A 49 -6.95 13.62 -19.20
N GLY A 50 -5.66 13.93 -19.30
CA GLY A 50 -5.02 15.00 -18.53
C GLY A 50 -4.77 14.69 -17.05
N HIS A 51 -4.98 13.44 -16.62
CA HIS A 51 -4.71 12.95 -15.27
C HIS A 51 -3.24 12.62 -15.00
N ARG A 52 -2.36 12.70 -16.01
CA ARG A 52 -0.92 12.54 -15.84
C ARG A 52 -0.14 13.33 -16.89
N ARG A 53 0.99 13.90 -16.51
CA ARG A 53 1.90 14.56 -17.47
C ARG A 53 2.58 13.52 -18.34
N VAL A 54 2.72 13.84 -19.62
CA VAL A 54 3.57 13.09 -20.54
C VAL A 54 5.03 13.41 -20.22
N THR A 55 5.91 12.40 -20.23
CA THR A 55 7.35 12.63 -20.22
C THR A 55 7.81 13.03 -21.62
N ARG A 56 8.95 13.73 -21.72
CA ARG A 56 9.51 14.09 -23.03
C ARG A 56 9.80 12.86 -23.90
N GLU A 57 10.39 11.81 -23.34
CA GLU A 57 10.69 10.57 -24.09
C GLU A 57 9.42 9.87 -24.58
N LEU A 58 8.36 9.85 -23.78
CA LEU A 58 7.08 9.31 -24.23
C LEU A 58 6.46 10.19 -25.32
N ALA A 59 6.59 11.51 -25.23
CA ALA A 59 6.14 12.41 -26.28
C ALA A 59 6.92 12.22 -27.58
N GLU A 60 8.24 12.01 -27.51
CA GLU A 60 9.12 11.64 -28.64
C GLU A 60 8.67 10.30 -29.24
N GLY A 61 8.51 9.26 -28.41
CA GLY A 61 8.04 7.95 -28.87
C GLY A 61 6.64 8.00 -29.49
N CYS A 62 5.72 8.81 -28.93
CA CYS A 62 4.41 9.05 -29.54
C CYS A 62 4.52 9.84 -30.86
N ASP A 63 5.46 10.78 -30.96
CA ASP A 63 5.71 11.53 -32.20
C ASP A 63 6.18 10.59 -33.31
N ASP A 64 7.13 9.72 -33.00
CA ASP A 64 7.68 8.73 -33.93
C ASP A 64 6.63 7.69 -34.33
N ALA A 65 5.91 7.12 -33.34
CA ALA A 65 4.91 6.09 -33.58
C ALA A 65 3.69 6.59 -34.39
N LEU A 66 3.40 7.90 -34.35
CA LEU A 66 2.26 8.51 -35.03
C LEU A 66 2.67 9.38 -36.23
N ASP A 67 3.94 9.34 -36.65
CA ASP A 67 4.55 10.21 -37.69
C ASP A 67 4.12 11.68 -37.53
N ALA A 68 4.16 12.17 -36.30
CA ALA A 68 3.61 13.48 -35.94
C ALA A 68 4.62 14.63 -36.16
N LYS A 69 5.83 14.32 -36.64
CA LYS A 69 6.87 15.28 -37.11
C LYS A 69 7.23 16.35 -36.09
N GLY A 70 7.34 15.96 -34.82
CA GLY A 70 7.71 16.86 -33.72
C GLY A 70 6.54 17.67 -33.15
N GLN A 71 5.32 17.50 -33.69
CA GLN A 71 4.15 18.28 -33.27
C GLN A 71 3.58 17.80 -31.93
N LEU A 72 3.77 16.53 -31.56
CA LEU A 72 3.38 16.04 -30.22
C LEU A 72 4.42 16.46 -29.17
N LEU A 73 5.69 16.38 -29.50
CA LEU A 73 6.82 16.80 -28.69
C LEU A 73 6.77 18.31 -28.40
N GLY A 74 6.40 19.11 -29.39
CA GLY A 74 6.19 20.55 -29.22
C GLY A 74 5.02 20.91 -28.29
N LEU A 75 4.15 19.95 -27.94
CA LEU A 75 3.09 20.12 -26.94
C LEU A 75 3.46 19.54 -25.57
N ALA A 76 4.58 18.84 -25.46
CA ALA A 76 5.08 18.34 -24.18
C ALA A 76 5.69 19.51 -23.38
N PRO A 77 5.53 19.52 -22.05
CA PRO A 77 6.07 20.59 -21.22
C PRO A 77 7.61 20.63 -21.33
N GLU A 78 8.16 21.80 -21.66
CA GLU A 78 9.60 22.00 -21.68
C GLU A 78 10.17 21.87 -20.27
N SER A 79 11.18 21.02 -20.08
CA SER A 79 11.94 20.98 -18.84
C SER A 79 12.61 22.34 -18.65
N ARG A 80 12.05 23.19 -17.78
CA ARG A 80 12.67 24.45 -17.39
C ARG A 80 13.96 24.16 -16.63
N ASN A 81 15.06 24.10 -17.37
CA ASN A 81 16.40 24.23 -16.81
C ASN A 81 16.49 25.58 -16.06
N GLY A 82 16.99 25.53 -14.84
CA GLY A 82 16.88 26.61 -13.87
C GLY A 82 17.42 27.96 -14.33
N THR A 83 16.64 29.01 -14.05
CA THR A 83 17.14 30.33 -13.70
C THR A 83 16.30 30.84 -12.52
N THR A 84 17.01 31.15 -11.44
CA THR A 84 16.54 31.78 -10.21
C THR A 84 15.89 33.12 -10.50
N ASP A 85 14.58 33.25 -10.29
CA ASP A 85 13.96 34.43 -9.66
C ASP A 85 12.48 34.18 -9.35
N ALA A 86 12.19 33.79 -8.11
CA ALA A 86 10.85 33.92 -7.52
C ALA A 86 11.01 34.15 -6.01
N PRO A 87 10.29 35.13 -5.41
CA PRO A 87 10.48 35.49 -4.01
C PRO A 87 9.97 34.40 -3.07
N PRO A 88 10.59 34.20 -1.89
CA PRO A 88 10.23 33.12 -0.98
C PRO A 88 8.85 33.37 -0.36
N VAL A 89 7.98 32.37 -0.49
CA VAL A 89 6.72 32.27 0.26
C VAL A 89 7.06 32.15 1.75
N ARG A 90 6.57 33.09 2.57
CA ARG A 90 6.76 33.10 4.03
C ARG A 90 5.70 32.20 4.68
N THR A 91 6.13 31.05 5.21
CA THR A 91 5.34 30.26 6.16
C THR A 91 5.33 30.96 7.52
N PRO A 92 4.18 31.15 8.21
CA PRO A 92 4.19 31.72 9.56
C PRO A 92 4.62 30.67 10.60
N GLY A 93 5.61 31.01 11.44
CA GLY A 93 5.65 30.53 12.83
C GLY A 93 6.32 29.19 13.14
N VAL A 94 7.53 28.91 12.63
CA VAL A 94 8.44 27.94 13.30
C VAL A 94 9.73 28.67 13.64
N ARG A 95 10.07 28.74 14.94
CA ARG A 95 11.35 29.31 15.40
C ARG A 95 12.51 28.57 14.73
N ARG A 96 13.24 29.25 13.83
CA ARG A 96 14.51 28.76 13.25
C ARG A 96 15.54 28.62 14.37
N ALA A 97 15.81 27.39 14.79
CA ALA A 97 17.07 27.06 15.45
C ALA A 97 18.20 27.09 14.40
N ALA A 98 19.33 27.70 14.74
CA ALA A 98 20.50 27.74 13.88
C ALA A 98 21.00 26.31 13.58
N PRO A 99 21.48 26.02 12.35
CA PRO A 99 21.91 24.67 12.00
C PRO A 99 23.22 24.33 12.72
N THR A 100 23.17 23.38 13.64
CA THR A 100 24.36 22.73 14.18
C THR A 100 24.98 21.87 13.08
N ARG A 101 26.17 22.25 12.60
CA ARG A 101 26.99 21.42 11.71
C ARG A 101 27.39 20.15 12.47
N VAL A 102 26.86 19.00 12.08
CA VAL A 102 27.30 17.69 12.56
C VAL A 102 27.91 16.94 11.38
N GLY A 103 29.19 16.60 11.48
CA GLY A 103 29.89 15.65 10.60
C GLY A 103 30.71 16.31 9.49
N GLY A 104 32.04 16.14 9.56
CA GLY A 104 33.01 16.72 8.63
C GLY A 104 32.84 16.26 7.19
N ALA A 105 33.19 17.17 6.27
CA ALA A 105 33.31 16.87 4.85
C ALA A 105 34.43 15.84 4.65
N VAL A 106 34.07 14.56 4.59
CA VAL A 106 34.92 13.58 3.93
C VAL A 106 34.88 13.95 2.46
N THR A 107 36.00 14.44 1.93
CA THR A 107 36.20 14.55 0.49
C THR A 107 36.22 13.14 -0.07
N ALA A 108 35.05 12.61 -0.41
CA ALA A 108 34.94 11.32 -1.08
C ALA A 108 35.73 11.41 -2.39
N GLN A 109 36.71 10.53 -2.57
CA GLN A 109 37.38 10.38 -3.86
C GLN A 109 36.32 10.05 -4.92
N PRO A 110 36.40 10.66 -6.12
CA PRO A 110 35.51 10.31 -7.21
C PRO A 110 35.56 8.81 -7.47
N SER A 111 34.41 8.22 -7.79
CA SER A 111 34.33 6.85 -8.27
C SER A 111 35.12 6.71 -9.57
N ARG A 112 35.36 5.46 -9.98
CA ARG A 112 36.02 5.15 -11.25
C ARG A 112 35.25 5.65 -12.49
N PHE A 113 33.98 6.05 -12.32
CA PHE A 113 33.12 6.60 -13.37
C PHE A 113 33.29 8.12 -13.56
N GLY A 114 34.07 8.76 -12.68
CA GLY A 114 34.42 10.17 -12.77
C GLY A 114 33.51 11.10 -11.97
N ALA A 115 34.06 12.27 -11.62
CA ALA A 115 33.43 13.20 -10.68
C ALA A 115 32.08 13.77 -11.16
N GLU A 116 31.86 13.89 -12.46
CA GLU A 116 30.58 14.38 -12.99
C GLU A 116 29.46 13.34 -12.86
N PHE A 117 29.77 12.06 -13.12
CA PHE A 117 28.83 10.97 -12.92
C PHE A 117 28.37 10.91 -11.45
N ASP A 118 29.32 10.99 -10.51
CA ASP A 118 29.02 11.02 -9.07
C ASP A 118 28.17 12.23 -8.67
N ARG A 119 28.46 13.40 -9.28
CA ARG A 119 27.68 14.63 -9.06
C ARG A 119 26.23 14.46 -9.50
N LEU A 120 26.00 13.88 -10.67
CA LEU A 120 24.66 13.62 -11.19
C LEU A 120 23.89 12.66 -10.27
N LEU A 121 24.51 11.55 -9.86
CA LEU A 121 23.88 10.61 -8.91
C LEU A 121 23.56 11.28 -7.58
N HIS A 122 24.48 12.07 -7.03
CA HIS A 122 24.26 12.77 -5.76
C HIS A 122 23.11 13.78 -5.82
N ARG A 123 22.98 14.53 -6.93
CA ARG A 123 21.85 15.43 -7.15
C ARG A 123 20.54 14.67 -7.31
N GLY A 124 20.56 13.54 -8.01
CA GLY A 124 19.44 12.63 -8.11
C GLY A 124 18.98 12.14 -6.74
N ASP A 125 19.89 11.58 -5.94
CA ASP A 125 19.62 11.05 -4.60
C ASP A 125 19.11 12.14 -3.64
N THR A 126 19.66 13.35 -3.72
CA THR A 126 19.19 14.50 -2.93
C THR A 126 17.77 14.92 -3.32
N SER A 127 17.46 14.92 -4.62
CA SER A 127 16.12 15.25 -5.13
C SER A 127 15.10 14.17 -4.76
N TYR A 128 15.50 12.91 -4.84
CA TYR A 128 14.70 11.75 -4.41
C TYR A 128 14.32 11.88 -2.92
N LEU A 129 15.30 12.12 -2.04
CA LEU A 129 15.05 12.30 -0.60
C LEU A 129 14.12 13.48 -0.30
N ALA A 130 14.19 14.54 -1.11
CA ALA A 130 13.32 15.69 -0.96
C ALA A 130 11.89 15.49 -1.52
N GLY A 131 11.60 14.34 -2.14
CA GLY A 131 10.30 14.05 -2.76
C GLY A 131 10.15 14.53 -4.21
N ARG A 132 11.20 15.10 -4.81
CA ARG A 132 11.17 15.64 -6.18
C ARG A 132 11.51 14.55 -7.20
N MET A 133 10.56 13.65 -7.42
CA MET A 133 10.76 12.40 -8.18
C MET A 133 11.10 12.62 -9.66
N GLU A 134 10.50 13.63 -10.30
CA GLU A 134 10.80 13.96 -11.71
C GLU A 134 12.22 14.51 -11.86
N GLU A 135 12.62 15.42 -10.97
CA GLU A 135 13.97 15.99 -10.96
C GLU A 135 15.02 14.89 -10.69
N ALA A 136 14.75 14.00 -9.74
CA ALA A 136 15.62 12.87 -9.44
C ALA A 136 15.85 12.00 -10.69
N ASP A 137 14.78 11.64 -11.40
CA ASP A 137 14.87 10.84 -12.62
C ASP A 137 15.62 11.56 -13.75
N ALA A 138 15.43 12.88 -13.89
CA ALA A 138 16.16 13.65 -14.88
C ALA A 138 17.68 13.58 -14.65
N TYR A 139 18.15 13.63 -13.40
CA TYR A 139 19.56 13.46 -13.08
C TYR A 139 20.05 12.03 -13.32
N TYR A 140 19.26 11.02 -12.97
CA TYR A 140 19.65 9.63 -13.22
C TYR A 140 19.71 9.31 -14.73
N ARG A 141 18.83 9.89 -15.55
CA ARG A 141 18.89 9.80 -17.01
C ARG A 141 20.11 10.49 -17.59
N GLN A 142 20.51 11.64 -17.03
CA GLN A 142 21.77 12.29 -17.40
C GLN A 142 22.97 11.42 -17.03
N ALA A 143 22.99 10.81 -15.85
CA ALA A 143 24.05 9.88 -15.45
C ALA A 143 24.11 8.64 -16.37
N HIS A 144 22.96 8.09 -16.75
CA HIS A 144 22.87 6.98 -17.71
C HIS A 144 23.46 7.34 -19.08
N ARG A 145 23.16 8.54 -19.61
CA ARG A 145 23.74 9.04 -20.87
C ARG A 145 25.24 9.30 -20.76
N TRP A 146 25.67 9.87 -19.64
CA TRP A 146 27.10 10.10 -19.37
C TRP A 146 27.90 8.79 -19.36
N GLY A 147 27.34 7.76 -18.75
CA GLY A 147 27.95 6.43 -18.67
C GLY A 147 27.88 5.59 -19.95
N ALA A 148 27.44 6.12 -21.10
CA ALA A 148 27.16 5.30 -22.30
C ALA A 148 28.32 4.44 -22.81
N ALA A 149 29.57 4.80 -22.50
CA ALA A 149 30.75 4.02 -22.88
C ALA A 149 31.15 2.93 -21.85
N ASP A 150 30.51 2.91 -20.67
CA ASP A 150 30.79 1.98 -19.57
C ASP A 150 29.49 1.31 -19.11
N PRO A 151 29.27 0.02 -19.46
CA PRO A 151 28.06 -0.71 -19.07
C PRO A 151 27.79 -0.76 -17.57
N GLU A 152 28.84 -0.79 -16.73
CA GLU A 152 28.68 -0.76 -15.29
C GLU A 152 28.21 0.61 -14.81
N ALA A 153 28.69 1.71 -15.40
CA ALA A 153 28.20 3.06 -15.11
C ALA A 153 26.71 3.22 -15.48
N GLN A 154 26.31 2.73 -16.66
CA GLN A 154 24.89 2.71 -17.04
C GLN A 154 24.05 1.92 -16.03
N ALA A 155 24.52 0.74 -15.65
CA ALA A 155 23.83 -0.11 -14.69
C ALA A 155 23.63 0.55 -13.32
N VAL A 156 24.62 1.28 -12.81
CA VAL A 156 24.47 2.05 -11.56
C VAL A 156 23.34 3.09 -11.69
N ALA A 157 23.30 3.82 -12.81
CA ALA A 157 22.23 4.79 -13.07
C ALA A 157 20.85 4.12 -13.19
N VAL A 158 20.77 2.96 -13.85
CA VAL A 158 19.52 2.17 -13.94
C VAL A 158 19.05 1.68 -12.58
N VAL A 159 19.96 1.20 -11.71
CA VAL A 159 19.60 0.83 -10.33
C VAL A 159 19.01 2.03 -9.58
N ARG A 160 19.60 3.23 -9.71
CA ARG A 160 19.07 4.44 -9.08
C ARG A 160 17.70 4.85 -9.65
N ARG A 161 17.47 4.73 -10.96
CA ARG A 161 16.13 4.89 -11.56
C ARG A 161 15.14 3.85 -11.05
N ALA A 162 15.60 2.62 -10.78
CA ALA A 162 14.75 1.51 -10.35
C ALA A 162 14.24 1.64 -8.91
N ARG A 163 15.02 2.30 -8.03
CA ARG A 163 14.65 2.67 -6.66
C ARG A 163 13.49 3.66 -6.56
N ARG A 164 13.20 4.40 -7.64
CA ARG A 164 12.11 5.39 -7.62
C ARG A 164 10.80 4.73 -7.20
N TRP A 165 10.01 5.49 -6.45
CA TRP A 165 8.69 5.05 -6.03
C TRP A 165 7.85 4.72 -7.28
N SER A 166 7.49 3.46 -7.43
CA SER A 166 6.54 2.99 -8.44
C SER A 166 5.15 2.87 -7.83
N ASP A 167 4.14 3.29 -8.58
CA ASP A 167 2.76 3.02 -8.20
C ASP A 167 2.47 1.51 -8.31
N PRO A 168 2.12 0.85 -7.20
CA PRO A 168 1.89 -0.58 -7.23
C PRO A 168 0.73 -0.96 -8.15
N GLY A 169 0.79 -2.12 -8.77
CA GLY A 169 -0.20 -2.53 -9.77
C GLY A 169 -0.06 -1.90 -11.15
N ARG A 170 0.92 -1.02 -11.34
CA ARG A 170 1.28 -0.49 -12.66
C ARG A 170 2.68 -0.92 -13.06
N VAL A 171 2.80 -1.34 -14.32
CA VAL A 171 4.08 -1.71 -14.91
C VAL A 171 4.71 -0.50 -15.58
N ASP A 172 5.91 -0.12 -15.12
CA ASP A 172 6.79 0.81 -15.82
C ASP A 172 7.56 0.04 -16.90
N HIS A 173 6.96 -0.04 -18.08
CA HIS A 173 7.45 -0.84 -19.20
C HIS A 173 8.80 -0.35 -19.74
N GLU A 174 9.02 0.97 -19.81
CA GLU A 174 10.29 1.57 -20.21
C GLU A 174 11.40 1.13 -19.25
N LEU A 175 11.18 1.28 -17.94
CA LEU A 175 12.15 0.88 -16.93
C LEU A 175 12.41 -0.63 -16.95
N LEU A 176 11.37 -1.45 -17.16
CA LEU A 176 11.54 -2.91 -17.27
C LEU A 176 12.38 -3.30 -18.49
N HIS A 177 12.15 -2.66 -19.63
CA HIS A 177 12.95 -2.87 -20.84
C HIS A 177 14.41 -2.52 -20.56
N LEU A 178 14.65 -1.32 -20.01
CA LEU A 178 15.99 -0.84 -19.70
C LEU A 178 16.74 -1.75 -18.72
N VAL A 179 16.06 -2.24 -17.67
CA VAL A 179 16.64 -3.18 -16.71
C VAL A 179 17.05 -4.49 -17.40
N ARG A 180 16.23 -5.01 -18.32
CA ARG A 180 16.52 -6.26 -19.05
C ARG A 180 17.66 -6.10 -20.05
N GLU A 181 17.69 -5.01 -20.80
CA GLU A 181 18.81 -4.71 -21.71
C GLU A 181 20.13 -4.60 -20.94
N THR A 182 20.11 -3.86 -19.83
CA THR A 182 21.29 -3.70 -18.96
C THR A 182 21.75 -5.05 -18.40
N LEU A 183 20.82 -5.90 -17.94
CA LEU A 183 21.14 -7.26 -17.49
C LEU A 183 21.74 -8.13 -18.60
N ALA A 184 21.25 -8.01 -19.83
CA ALA A 184 21.76 -8.76 -20.99
C ALA A 184 23.20 -8.36 -21.32
N VAL A 185 23.51 -7.05 -21.29
CA VAL A 185 24.88 -6.53 -21.49
C VAL A 185 25.81 -6.98 -20.37
N LEU A 186 25.37 -6.89 -19.11
CA LEU A 186 26.18 -7.30 -17.97
C LEU A 186 26.43 -8.80 -17.92
N ARG A 187 25.64 -9.65 -18.59
CA ARG A 187 25.76 -11.12 -18.50
C ARG A 187 27.14 -11.64 -18.92
N THR A 188 27.80 -10.98 -19.88
CA THR A 188 29.12 -11.37 -20.39
C THR A 188 30.27 -10.70 -19.64
N ARG A 189 29.98 -9.80 -18.70
CA ARG A 189 30.99 -9.05 -17.94
C ARG A 189 31.48 -9.86 -16.75
N GLU A 190 32.79 -9.89 -16.55
CA GLU A 190 33.40 -10.56 -15.40
C GLU A 190 33.70 -9.56 -14.27
N GLY A 191 33.98 -10.07 -13.07
CA GLY A 191 34.34 -9.27 -11.91
C GLY A 191 33.21 -9.06 -10.89
N SER A 192 33.62 -8.69 -9.67
CA SER A 192 32.72 -8.58 -8.52
C SER A 192 31.67 -7.46 -8.69
N GLU A 193 32.06 -6.32 -9.26
CA GLU A 193 31.16 -5.17 -9.47
C GLU A 193 30.04 -5.49 -10.46
N ALA A 194 30.36 -6.07 -11.62
CA ALA A 194 29.35 -6.52 -12.58
C ALA A 194 28.44 -7.60 -11.97
N ALA A 195 28.98 -8.51 -11.17
CA ALA A 195 28.19 -9.51 -10.45
C ALA A 195 27.21 -8.88 -9.45
N GLY A 196 27.65 -7.88 -8.68
CA GLY A 196 26.80 -7.13 -7.76
C GLY A 196 25.69 -6.37 -8.48
N LEU A 197 26.01 -5.68 -9.58
CA LEU A 197 25.03 -4.97 -10.41
C LEU A 197 23.98 -5.91 -11.01
N ARG A 198 24.37 -7.10 -11.47
CA ARG A 198 23.42 -8.13 -11.93
C ARG A 198 22.44 -8.54 -10.83
N LEU A 199 22.92 -8.75 -9.60
CA LEU A 199 22.06 -9.11 -8.47
C LEU A 199 21.08 -7.98 -8.14
N ARG A 200 21.55 -6.72 -8.08
CA ARG A 200 20.71 -5.54 -7.79
C ARG A 200 19.61 -5.36 -8.85
N LEU A 201 19.98 -5.40 -10.13
CA LEU A 201 19.03 -5.29 -11.23
C LEU A 201 18.06 -6.48 -11.28
N GLY A 202 18.55 -7.69 -10.99
CA GLY A 202 17.72 -8.89 -10.86
C GLY A 202 16.68 -8.77 -9.75
N ALA A 203 17.05 -8.20 -8.60
CA ALA A 203 16.15 -7.96 -7.48
C ALA A 203 15.07 -6.92 -7.82
N HIS A 204 15.47 -5.80 -8.44
CA HIS A 204 14.54 -4.77 -8.94
C HIS A 204 13.57 -5.33 -9.99
N LEU A 205 14.07 -6.14 -10.92
CA LEU A 205 13.23 -6.82 -11.92
C LEU A 205 12.24 -7.77 -11.24
N ALA A 206 12.71 -8.57 -10.28
CA ALA A 206 11.89 -9.53 -9.54
C ALA A 206 10.69 -8.85 -8.87
N LYS A 207 10.94 -7.77 -8.10
CA LYS A 207 9.87 -6.98 -7.46
C LYS A 207 8.87 -6.44 -8.47
N LYS A 208 9.34 -5.77 -9.53
CA LYS A 208 8.45 -5.11 -10.50
C LYS A 208 7.56 -6.13 -11.24
N LEU A 209 8.07 -7.33 -11.51
CA LEU A 209 7.27 -8.42 -12.06
C LEU A 209 6.28 -8.98 -11.03
N ALA A 210 6.72 -9.18 -9.78
CA ALA A 210 5.90 -9.71 -8.69
C ALA A 210 4.69 -8.81 -8.36
N MET A 211 4.88 -7.48 -8.43
CA MET A 211 3.89 -6.47 -8.04
C MET A 211 3.04 -5.93 -9.21
N SER A 212 3.06 -6.61 -10.37
CA SER A 212 2.25 -6.25 -11.54
C SER A 212 0.84 -6.85 -11.46
N VAL A 213 -0.21 -6.08 -11.79
CA VAL A 213 -1.60 -6.40 -11.39
C VAL A 213 -2.61 -6.39 -12.54
N SER A 214 -2.26 -5.91 -13.73
CA SER A 214 -3.25 -5.70 -14.79
C SER A 214 -3.04 -6.60 -16.00
N GLU A 215 -4.10 -7.35 -16.35
CA GLU A 215 -4.26 -8.06 -17.63
C GLU A 215 -4.14 -7.09 -18.82
N ASP A 216 -4.58 -5.83 -18.67
CA ASP A 216 -4.40 -4.74 -19.67
C ASP A 216 -2.96 -4.19 -19.76
N THR A 217 -2.02 -4.73 -18.96
CA THR A 217 -0.60 -4.33 -18.92
C THR A 217 0.35 -5.53 -19.05
N ALA A 218 -0.17 -6.66 -19.51
CA ALA A 218 0.59 -7.90 -19.63
C ALA A 218 1.80 -7.69 -20.55
N TRP A 219 2.97 -7.47 -19.96
CA TRP A 219 4.22 -7.60 -20.68
C TRP A 219 4.42 -9.10 -20.96
N PRO A 220 4.78 -9.52 -22.19
CA PRO A 220 4.97 -10.93 -22.52
C PRO A 220 5.96 -11.62 -21.56
N GLY A 221 5.46 -12.61 -20.83
CA GLY A 221 6.23 -13.36 -19.82
C GLY A 221 6.46 -12.64 -18.49
N ALA A 222 5.78 -11.52 -18.21
CA ALA A 222 5.65 -10.98 -16.86
C ALA A 222 4.50 -11.68 -16.11
N GLY A 223 4.69 -11.93 -14.83
CA GLY A 223 3.71 -12.58 -13.98
C GLY A 223 4.19 -12.61 -12.52
N PRO A 224 3.27 -12.51 -11.53
CA PRO A 224 3.64 -12.46 -10.13
C PRO A 224 4.53 -13.64 -9.69
N GLU A 225 4.21 -14.86 -10.11
CA GLU A 225 4.93 -16.09 -9.79
C GLU A 225 6.36 -16.07 -10.33
N ARG A 226 6.54 -15.57 -11.56
CA ARG A 226 7.86 -15.46 -12.19
C ARG A 226 8.72 -14.41 -11.50
N GLY A 227 8.11 -13.31 -11.05
CA GLY A 227 8.77 -12.33 -10.20
C GLY A 227 9.27 -12.95 -8.89
N ALA A 228 8.43 -13.73 -8.23
CA ALA A 228 8.80 -14.44 -7.00
C ALA A 228 9.90 -15.50 -7.23
N GLU A 229 9.84 -16.27 -8.32
CA GLU A 229 10.89 -17.22 -8.69
C GLU A 229 12.23 -16.50 -8.94
N LEU A 230 12.21 -15.37 -9.65
CA LEU A 230 13.41 -14.55 -9.85
C LEU A 230 13.95 -13.99 -8.54
N ALA A 231 13.07 -13.59 -7.60
CA ALA A 231 13.49 -13.13 -6.28
C ALA A 231 14.23 -14.24 -5.51
N ARG A 232 13.71 -15.49 -5.52
CA ARG A 232 14.38 -16.64 -4.88
C ARG A 232 15.77 -16.91 -5.48
N ARG A 233 15.86 -16.99 -6.81
CA ARG A 233 17.15 -17.16 -7.51
C ARG A 233 18.16 -16.05 -7.21
N THR A 234 17.68 -14.81 -7.11
CA THR A 234 18.54 -13.66 -6.80
C THR A 234 19.07 -13.74 -5.36
N LEU A 235 18.25 -14.18 -4.39
CA LEU A 235 18.68 -14.41 -3.01
C LEU A 235 19.68 -15.57 -2.89
N GLU A 236 19.50 -16.65 -3.66
CA GLU A 236 20.46 -17.76 -3.75
C GLU A 236 21.83 -17.29 -4.29
N GLY A 237 21.82 -16.48 -5.35
CA GLY A 237 23.03 -15.86 -5.91
C GLY A 237 23.73 -14.90 -4.94
N LEU A 238 22.97 -14.25 -4.05
CA LEU A 238 23.55 -13.42 -2.99
C LEU A 238 24.25 -14.27 -1.91
N ALA A 239 23.71 -15.44 -1.58
CA ALA A 239 24.26 -16.32 -0.54
C ALA A 239 25.58 -16.97 -0.95
N THR A 240 25.74 -17.26 -2.25
CA THR A 240 26.97 -17.84 -2.81
C THR A 240 28.04 -16.80 -3.15
N GLY A 241 27.71 -15.50 -3.08
CA GLY A 241 28.57 -14.39 -3.49
C GLY A 241 29.23 -13.62 -2.35
N GLY A 242 30.49 -13.22 -2.57
CA GLY A 242 31.25 -12.30 -1.70
C GLY A 242 30.93 -10.81 -1.91
N GLN A 243 29.66 -10.47 -2.14
CA GLN A 243 29.24 -9.09 -2.45
C GLN A 243 29.46 -8.11 -1.28
N ASP A 244 29.40 -6.81 -1.53
CA ASP A 244 29.42 -5.79 -0.46
C ASP A 244 28.07 -5.67 0.27
N ASP A 245 28.06 -4.95 1.40
CA ASP A 245 26.83 -4.77 2.20
C ASP A 245 25.80 -3.85 1.53
N GLU A 246 26.17 -2.93 0.63
CA GLU A 246 25.20 -2.10 -0.12
C GLU A 246 24.39 -2.98 -1.10
N THR A 247 25.09 -3.83 -1.84
CA THR A 247 24.50 -4.82 -2.75
C THR A 247 23.58 -5.78 -1.99
N ARG A 248 24.02 -6.28 -0.83
CA ARG A 248 23.17 -7.12 0.04
C ARG A 248 21.92 -6.39 0.50
N CYS A 249 22.04 -5.14 0.97
CA CYS A 249 20.87 -4.35 1.39
C CYS A 249 19.88 -4.20 0.23
N GLU A 250 20.35 -3.81 -0.95
CA GLU A 250 19.47 -3.64 -2.12
C GLU A 250 18.73 -4.92 -2.49
N VAL A 251 19.45 -6.04 -2.60
CA VAL A 251 18.87 -7.33 -2.96
C VAL A 251 17.86 -7.78 -1.90
N LEU A 252 18.19 -7.67 -0.62
CA LEU A 252 17.28 -8.03 0.46
C LEU A 252 16.02 -7.15 0.47
N THR A 253 16.15 -5.84 0.26
CA THR A 253 15.01 -4.92 0.18
C THR A 253 14.07 -5.34 -0.95
N GLU A 254 14.56 -5.47 -2.18
CA GLU A 254 13.69 -5.69 -3.34
C GLU A 254 13.18 -7.14 -3.43
N CYS A 255 14.00 -8.14 -3.09
CA CYS A 255 13.54 -9.54 -3.09
C CYS A 255 12.52 -9.81 -1.98
N ARG A 256 12.63 -9.17 -0.81
CA ARG A 256 11.59 -9.23 0.22
C ARG A 256 10.24 -8.76 -0.35
N TRP A 257 10.23 -7.65 -1.10
CA TRP A 257 9.02 -7.17 -1.78
C TRP A 257 8.50 -8.18 -2.81
N GLY A 258 9.40 -8.72 -3.65
CA GLY A 258 9.05 -9.73 -4.64
C GLY A 258 8.46 -11.02 -4.06
N LEU A 259 8.64 -11.26 -2.75
CA LEU A 259 8.17 -12.44 -2.05
C LEU A 259 7.00 -12.17 -1.08
N TYR A 260 6.49 -10.94 -0.98
CA TYR A 260 5.64 -10.49 0.12
C TYR A 260 4.45 -11.41 0.48
N ASP A 261 3.74 -11.94 -0.52
CA ASP A 261 2.66 -12.94 -0.36
C ASP A 261 3.02 -14.35 -0.86
N PHE A 262 4.26 -14.54 -1.32
CA PHE A 262 4.78 -15.82 -1.83
C PHE A 262 5.56 -16.61 -0.77
N VAL A 263 5.81 -16.00 0.38
CA VAL A 263 6.39 -16.64 1.56
C VAL A 263 5.57 -16.30 2.81
N PRO A 264 5.57 -17.17 3.83
CA PRO A 264 5.00 -16.83 5.12
C PRO A 264 5.59 -15.53 5.70
N ALA A 265 4.78 -14.75 6.42
CA ALA A 265 5.23 -13.49 7.02
C ALA A 265 6.45 -13.65 7.95
N ILE A 266 6.61 -14.81 8.60
CA ILE A 266 7.77 -15.14 9.43
C ILE A 266 9.08 -15.28 8.62
N GLU A 267 8.99 -15.77 7.38
CA GLU A 267 10.12 -15.85 6.48
C GLU A 267 10.51 -14.45 5.97
N SER A 268 9.51 -13.62 5.63
CA SER A 268 9.73 -12.20 5.31
C SER A 268 10.40 -11.45 6.47
N LEU A 269 9.96 -11.70 7.72
CA LEU A 269 10.57 -11.13 8.91
C LEU A 269 12.05 -11.51 9.03
N THR A 270 12.42 -12.74 8.68
CA THR A 270 13.81 -13.20 8.67
C THR A 270 14.66 -12.41 7.65
N LEU A 271 14.10 -12.13 6.47
CA LEU A 271 14.76 -11.27 5.47
C LEU A 271 14.92 -9.83 5.99
N SER A 272 13.91 -9.28 6.66
CA SER A 272 13.95 -7.93 7.26
C SER A 272 15.00 -7.79 8.36
N LEU A 273 15.17 -8.82 9.21
CA LEU A 273 16.22 -8.84 10.23
C LEU A 273 17.61 -8.83 9.60
N ARG A 274 17.84 -9.68 8.58
CA ARG A 274 19.10 -9.71 7.82
C ARG A 274 19.38 -8.36 7.14
N LEU A 275 18.34 -7.73 6.59
CA LEU A 275 18.43 -6.42 5.96
C LEU A 275 18.86 -5.34 6.99
N ARG A 276 18.26 -5.33 8.18
CA ARG A 276 18.65 -4.38 9.25
C ARG A 276 20.10 -4.54 9.67
N ASP A 277 20.55 -5.78 9.90
CA ASP A 277 21.94 -6.04 10.28
C ASP A 277 22.92 -5.61 9.18
N CYS A 278 22.55 -5.84 7.92
CA CYS A 278 23.34 -5.42 6.77
C CYS A 278 23.37 -3.89 6.62
N ALA A 279 22.24 -3.22 6.81
CA ALA A 279 22.15 -1.76 6.72
C ALA A 279 23.02 -1.06 7.78
N LEU A 280 23.10 -1.61 9.00
CA LEU A 280 23.97 -1.12 10.06
C LEU A 280 25.46 -1.23 9.67
N ARG A 281 25.87 -2.34 9.06
CA ARG A 281 27.26 -2.52 8.59
C ARG A 281 27.58 -1.66 7.37
N ALA A 282 26.63 -1.51 6.44
CA ALA A 282 26.76 -0.64 5.26
C ALA A 282 26.90 0.84 5.63
N ARG A 283 26.47 1.24 6.85
CA ARG A 283 26.43 2.64 7.31
C ARG A 283 25.68 3.58 6.35
N SER A 284 24.68 3.04 5.63
CA SER A 284 23.87 3.80 4.68
C SER A 284 22.59 4.30 5.36
N PRO A 285 22.38 5.62 5.51
CA PRO A 285 21.14 6.16 6.05
C PRO A 285 19.91 5.70 5.25
N TYR A 286 20.05 5.62 3.93
CA TYR A 286 18.98 5.15 3.04
C TYR A 286 18.54 3.72 3.41
N PHE A 287 19.47 2.78 3.44
CA PHE A 287 19.13 1.39 3.75
C PHE A 287 18.73 1.18 5.21
N LEU A 288 19.24 1.99 6.13
CA LEU A 288 18.76 1.96 7.51
C LEU A 288 17.28 2.31 7.58
N GLY A 289 16.85 3.40 6.92
CA GLY A 289 15.43 3.78 6.83
C GLY A 289 14.57 2.66 6.25
N GLU A 290 14.94 2.16 5.06
CA GLU A 290 14.23 1.06 4.37
C GLU A 290 14.14 -0.20 5.24
N SER A 291 15.24 -0.56 5.93
CA SER A 291 15.29 -1.74 6.79
C SER A 291 14.35 -1.64 7.99
N LEU A 292 14.21 -0.45 8.59
CA LEU A 292 13.35 -0.23 9.75
C LEU A 292 11.88 -0.27 9.36
N VAL A 293 11.52 0.32 8.21
CA VAL A 293 10.15 0.22 7.67
C VAL A 293 9.81 -1.24 7.34
N ALA A 294 10.68 -1.94 6.63
CA ALA A 294 10.49 -3.34 6.27
C ALA A 294 10.33 -4.25 7.50
N LEU A 295 11.16 -4.03 8.52
CA LEU A 295 11.11 -4.78 9.79
C LEU A 295 9.83 -4.51 10.57
N ALA A 296 9.41 -3.24 10.70
CA ALA A 296 8.18 -2.88 11.37
C ALA A 296 6.97 -3.57 10.70
N ILE A 297 6.88 -3.50 9.37
CA ILE A 297 5.81 -4.13 8.60
C ILE A 297 5.73 -5.63 8.87
N ASP A 298 6.85 -6.35 8.80
CA ASP A 298 6.82 -7.80 8.98
C ASP A 298 6.58 -8.21 10.44
N GLN A 299 7.08 -7.43 11.41
CA GLN A 299 6.74 -7.63 12.81
C GLN A 299 5.23 -7.50 13.05
N LEU A 300 4.58 -6.50 12.45
CA LEU A 300 3.13 -6.33 12.55
C LEU A 300 2.39 -7.52 11.94
N ARG A 301 2.77 -7.97 10.73
CA ARG A 301 2.12 -9.10 10.05
C ARG A 301 2.18 -10.40 10.86
N VAL A 302 3.28 -10.67 11.57
CA VAL A 302 3.40 -11.85 12.44
C VAL A 302 2.83 -11.65 13.85
N GLY A 303 2.22 -10.49 14.14
CA GLY A 303 1.63 -10.19 15.45
C GLY A 303 2.62 -9.72 16.52
N ARG A 304 3.87 -9.41 16.19
CA ARG A 304 4.87 -8.85 17.11
C ARG A 304 4.70 -7.34 17.26
N VAL A 305 3.49 -6.89 17.62
CA VAL A 305 3.11 -5.46 17.68
C VAL A 305 4.03 -4.66 18.61
N HIS A 306 4.35 -5.17 19.80
CA HIS A 306 5.26 -4.51 20.74
C HIS A 306 6.66 -4.30 20.14
N GLY A 307 7.19 -5.31 19.44
CA GLY A 307 8.46 -5.21 18.73
C GLY A 307 8.40 -4.18 17.61
N ALA A 308 7.30 -4.16 16.84
CA ALA A 308 7.05 -3.18 15.80
C ALA A 308 7.02 -1.76 16.34
N THR A 309 6.35 -1.48 17.47
CA THR A 309 6.34 -0.16 18.11
C THR A 309 7.76 0.33 18.44
N GLY A 310 8.61 -0.57 18.94
CA GLY A 310 10.03 -0.26 19.18
C GLY A 310 10.79 0.10 17.91
N THR A 311 10.59 -0.66 16.84
CA THR A 311 11.19 -0.40 15.52
C THR A 311 10.66 0.90 14.89
N VAL A 312 9.36 1.20 15.00
CA VAL A 312 8.78 2.47 14.55
C VAL A 312 9.36 3.65 15.33
N ALA A 313 9.59 3.51 16.64
CA ALA A 313 10.27 4.55 17.43
C ALA A 313 11.74 4.77 16.98
N GLU A 314 12.42 3.71 16.54
CA GLU A 314 13.75 3.81 15.94
C GLU A 314 13.71 4.52 14.58
N HIS A 315 12.74 4.17 13.72
CA HIS A 315 12.51 4.86 12.46
C HIS A 315 12.16 6.34 12.67
N ARG A 316 11.40 6.69 13.72
CA ARG A 316 11.09 8.09 14.07
C ARG A 316 12.36 8.90 14.35
N ARG A 317 13.29 8.33 15.12
CA ARG A 317 14.60 8.95 15.37
C ARG A 317 15.43 9.07 14.09
N HIS A 318 15.35 8.08 13.21
CA HIS A 318 15.99 8.13 11.90
C HIS A 318 15.40 9.25 11.03
N ALA A 319 14.09 9.28 10.84
CA ALA A 319 13.36 10.28 10.06
C ALA A 319 13.60 11.71 10.58
N ALA A 320 13.66 11.91 11.90
CA ALA A 320 13.95 13.22 12.50
C ALA A 320 15.39 13.72 12.22
N ARG A 321 16.35 12.81 12.00
CA ARG A 321 17.74 13.16 11.68
C ARG A 321 17.96 13.34 10.18
N THR A 322 17.14 12.69 9.35
CA THR A 322 17.19 12.88 7.90
C THR A 322 16.38 14.11 7.49
N ARG A 323 16.75 14.75 6.39
CA ARG A 323 15.92 15.79 5.75
C ARG A 323 15.00 15.19 4.68
N SER A 324 14.62 13.92 4.86
CA SER A 324 13.87 13.16 3.86
C SER A 324 12.37 13.37 4.04
N THR A 325 11.73 13.95 3.02
CA THR A 325 10.26 14.09 2.97
C THR A 325 9.60 12.71 2.96
N LEU A 326 10.23 11.75 2.25
CA LEU A 326 9.75 10.38 2.16
C LEU A 326 9.80 9.66 3.52
N ALA A 327 10.92 9.77 4.24
CA ALA A 327 11.06 9.13 5.55
C ALA A 327 10.05 9.71 6.56
N ARG A 328 9.78 11.02 6.49
CA ARG A 328 8.75 11.67 7.30
C ARG A 328 7.36 11.12 6.97
N TRP A 329 7.01 11.02 5.69
CA TRP A 329 5.74 10.45 5.26
C TRP A 329 5.57 8.99 5.73
N GLN A 330 6.58 8.14 5.51
CA GLN A 330 6.57 6.75 5.96
C GLN A 330 6.41 6.66 7.48
N GLN A 331 7.08 7.54 8.23
CA GLN A 331 6.94 7.60 9.69
C GLN A 331 5.52 7.98 10.12
N CYS A 332 4.93 9.03 9.55
CA CYS A 332 3.57 9.46 9.90
C CYS A 332 2.52 8.41 9.50
N THR A 333 2.76 7.69 8.39
CA THR A 333 1.93 6.56 7.96
C THR A 333 1.94 5.44 9.01
N LEU A 334 3.13 5.04 9.48
CA LEU A 334 3.30 4.02 10.52
C LEU A 334 2.69 4.44 11.86
N ASP A 335 2.85 5.71 12.24
CA ASP A 335 2.27 6.26 13.47
C ASP A 335 0.75 6.22 13.42
N THR A 336 0.15 6.69 12.32
CA THR A 336 -1.30 6.67 12.12
C THR A 336 -1.87 5.25 12.09
N LEU A 337 -1.16 4.31 11.45
CA LEU A 337 -1.54 2.90 11.47
C LEU A 337 -1.60 2.36 12.91
N LEU A 338 -0.59 2.66 13.74
CA LEU A 338 -0.56 2.24 15.14
C LEU A 338 -1.58 2.99 15.99
N ASP A 339 -1.90 4.24 15.68
CA ASP A 339 -2.96 5.00 16.33
C ASP A 339 -4.33 4.37 16.06
N LEU A 340 -4.62 4.03 14.82
CA LEU A 340 -5.83 3.30 14.44
C LEU A 340 -5.90 1.92 15.12
N TRP A 341 -4.80 1.15 15.12
CA TRP A 341 -4.74 -0.16 15.77
C TRP A 341 -5.00 -0.09 17.28
N CYS A 342 -4.45 0.93 17.94
CA CYS A 342 -4.57 1.09 19.40
C CYS A 342 -5.81 1.87 19.85
N GLY A 343 -6.66 2.35 18.93
CA GLY A 343 -7.85 3.14 19.28
C GLY A 343 -7.58 4.61 19.59
N ARG A 344 -6.40 5.15 19.26
CA ARG A 344 -6.07 6.58 19.38
C ARG A 344 -6.63 7.37 18.18
N PHE A 345 -7.95 7.33 17.99
CA PHE A 345 -8.60 7.85 16.79
C PHE A 345 -8.48 9.37 16.63
N ASP A 346 -8.36 10.13 17.71
CA ASP A 346 -8.13 11.58 17.64
C ASP A 346 -6.77 11.90 17.02
N SER A 347 -5.70 11.22 17.47
CA SER A 347 -4.36 11.36 16.89
C SER A 347 -4.32 10.94 15.42
N ALA A 348 -5.03 9.88 15.07
CA ALA A 348 -5.18 9.48 13.66
C ALA A 348 -5.93 10.55 12.85
N THR A 349 -6.98 11.15 13.41
CA THR A 349 -7.79 12.20 12.76
C THR A 349 -6.95 13.41 12.41
N ASP A 350 -6.10 13.88 13.33
CA ASP A 350 -5.23 15.06 13.14
C ASP A 350 -4.33 14.90 11.91
N TRP A 351 -3.71 13.73 11.73
CA TRP A 351 -2.90 13.46 10.55
C TRP A 351 -3.75 13.30 9.27
N ILE A 352 -4.79 12.47 9.33
CA ILE A 352 -5.59 12.05 8.17
C ILE A 352 -6.33 13.24 7.53
N PHE A 353 -6.87 14.15 8.35
CA PHE A 353 -7.64 15.30 7.88
C PHE A 353 -6.83 16.62 7.89
N GLY A 354 -5.69 16.66 8.59
CA GLY A 354 -4.74 17.76 8.56
C GLY A 354 -3.68 17.57 7.48
N GLU A 355 -2.43 17.42 7.91
CA GLU A 355 -1.24 17.53 7.05
C GLU A 355 -1.23 16.55 5.87
N SER A 356 -1.69 15.30 6.06
CA SER A 356 -1.68 14.31 4.97
C SER A 356 -2.56 14.74 3.78
N ARG A 357 -3.67 15.44 4.04
CA ARG A 357 -4.56 15.95 3.00
C ARG A 357 -3.87 17.03 2.17
N GLU A 358 -3.17 17.94 2.83
CA GLU A 358 -2.44 19.03 2.18
C GLU A 358 -1.29 18.49 1.31
N ILE A 359 -0.56 17.50 1.81
CA ILE A 359 0.52 16.83 1.07
C ILE A 359 -0.03 16.16 -0.19
N VAL A 360 -1.11 15.37 -0.07
CA VAL A 360 -1.72 14.66 -1.20
C VAL A 360 -2.24 15.65 -2.24
N ALA A 361 -2.98 16.69 -1.81
CA ALA A 361 -3.52 17.70 -2.72
C ALA A 361 -2.42 18.44 -3.50
N GLY A 362 -1.30 18.77 -2.85
CA GLY A 362 -0.14 19.37 -3.51
C GLY A 362 0.48 18.45 -4.57
N LEU A 363 0.69 17.17 -4.23
CA LEU A 363 1.26 16.19 -5.17
C LEU A 363 0.33 15.90 -6.37
N GLU A 364 -0.98 15.85 -6.14
CA GLU A 364 -1.97 15.71 -7.22
C GLU A 364 -1.97 16.92 -8.15
N ALA A 365 -1.91 18.14 -7.61
CA ALA A 365 -1.81 19.37 -8.42
C ALA A 365 -0.56 19.40 -9.30
N ASP A 366 0.55 18.86 -8.78
CA ASP A 366 1.81 18.73 -9.51
C ASP A 366 1.84 17.52 -10.47
N LEU A 367 0.81 16.66 -10.46
CA LEU A 367 0.75 15.39 -11.19
C LEU A 367 1.95 14.48 -10.87
N ALA A 368 2.44 14.57 -9.64
CA ALA A 368 3.62 13.87 -9.18
C ALA A 368 3.39 12.35 -9.16
N VAL A 369 4.43 11.58 -9.54
CA VAL A 369 4.39 10.11 -9.60
C VAL A 369 3.80 9.44 -8.34
N PRO A 370 4.12 9.84 -7.09
CA PRO A 370 3.61 9.17 -5.89
C PRO A 370 2.19 9.58 -5.49
N ALA A 371 1.57 10.59 -6.14
CA ALA A 371 0.29 11.17 -5.71
C ALA A 371 -0.81 10.11 -5.54
N ASP A 372 -0.94 9.21 -6.50
CA ASP A 372 -1.94 8.14 -6.52
C ASP A 372 -1.77 7.15 -5.35
N THR A 373 -0.51 6.77 -5.06
CA THR A 373 -0.20 5.85 -3.95
C THR A 373 -0.44 6.51 -2.59
N LEU A 374 -0.09 7.80 -2.45
CA LEU A 374 -0.35 8.53 -1.21
C LEU A 374 -1.83 8.80 -0.99
N LEU A 375 -2.57 9.11 -2.05
CA LEU A 375 -4.01 9.25 -2.02
C LEU A 375 -4.66 7.94 -1.52
N GLN A 376 -4.29 6.80 -2.09
CA GLN A 376 -4.81 5.50 -1.66
C GLN A 376 -4.46 5.19 -0.20
N THR A 377 -3.24 5.54 0.24
CA THR A 377 -2.81 5.37 1.64
C THR A 377 -3.70 6.17 2.57
N ARG A 378 -3.90 7.46 2.26
CA ARG A 378 -4.77 8.34 3.04
C ARG A 378 -6.23 7.85 3.01
N LEU A 379 -6.75 7.49 1.83
CA LEU A 379 -8.12 7.01 1.67
C LEU A 379 -8.37 5.75 2.52
N GLY A 380 -7.41 4.83 2.59
CA GLY A 380 -7.58 3.60 3.37
C GLY A 380 -7.59 3.88 4.88
N GLN A 381 -6.81 4.86 5.32
CA GLN A 381 -6.83 5.32 6.71
C GLN A 381 -8.14 6.06 7.05
N VAL A 382 -8.66 6.89 6.13
CA VAL A 382 -9.99 7.52 6.29
C VAL A 382 -11.07 6.46 6.41
N PHE A 383 -11.10 5.50 5.48
CA PHE A 383 -12.07 4.42 5.47
C PHE A 383 -12.08 3.69 6.82
N TRP A 384 -10.91 3.30 7.30
CA TRP A 384 -10.81 2.53 8.54
C TRP A 384 -11.18 3.35 9.78
N LEU A 385 -10.81 4.63 9.83
CA LEU A 385 -11.22 5.54 10.88
C LEU A 385 -12.75 5.69 10.95
N LEU A 386 -13.39 5.92 9.79
CA LEU A 386 -14.85 6.04 9.70
C LEU A 386 -15.53 4.75 10.15
N ARG A 387 -15.00 3.59 9.73
CA ARG A 387 -15.47 2.28 10.18
C ARG A 387 -15.39 2.12 11.69
N GLU A 388 -14.21 2.33 12.26
CA GLU A 388 -14.02 2.08 13.70
C GLU A 388 -14.86 3.03 14.55
N GLN A 389 -15.15 4.25 14.08
CA GLN A 389 -16.03 5.20 14.77
C GLN A 389 -17.53 5.01 14.50
N GLY A 390 -17.93 4.05 13.64
CA GLY A 390 -19.33 3.86 13.25
C GLY A 390 -19.91 5.03 12.42
N ARG A 391 -19.09 5.61 11.55
CA ARG A 391 -19.38 6.79 10.73
C ARG A 391 -19.37 6.47 9.22
N MET A 392 -19.55 5.21 8.84
CA MET A 392 -19.38 4.76 7.46
C MET A 392 -20.29 5.50 6.45
N ALA A 393 -21.46 5.97 6.88
CA ALA A 393 -22.34 6.81 6.06
C ALA A 393 -21.65 8.09 5.51
N GLU A 394 -20.66 8.63 6.24
CA GLU A 394 -19.91 9.80 5.80
C GLU A 394 -19.01 9.53 4.60
N LEU A 395 -18.64 8.27 4.34
CA LEU A 395 -17.89 7.89 3.14
C LEU A 395 -18.67 8.26 1.87
N PHE A 396 -19.98 8.00 1.88
CA PHE A 396 -20.88 8.24 0.75
C PHE A 396 -21.27 9.72 0.62
N SER A 397 -21.55 10.40 1.73
CA SER A 397 -21.97 11.82 1.69
C SER A 397 -20.82 12.79 1.37
N SER A 398 -19.56 12.38 1.58
CA SER A 398 -18.38 13.21 1.32
C SER A 398 -17.76 13.06 -0.07
N GLY A 399 -18.31 12.20 -0.93
CA GLY A 399 -17.74 11.88 -2.26
C GLY A 399 -16.47 11.03 -2.21
N LEU A 400 -16.04 10.57 -1.02
CA LEU A 400 -14.89 9.67 -0.89
C LEU A 400 -15.17 8.26 -1.43
N ALA A 401 -16.44 7.87 -1.51
CA ALA A 401 -16.89 6.64 -2.15
C ALA A 401 -16.43 6.53 -3.61
N ASP A 402 -16.48 7.63 -4.38
CA ASP A 402 -15.99 7.67 -5.77
C ASP A 402 -14.50 7.32 -5.85
N GLY A 403 -13.74 7.72 -4.83
CA GLY A 403 -12.33 7.36 -4.69
C GLY A 403 -12.14 5.85 -4.50
N VAL A 404 -12.99 5.21 -3.71
CA VAL A 404 -12.94 3.74 -3.52
C VAL A 404 -13.30 3.02 -4.82
N GLU A 405 -14.36 3.45 -5.51
CA GLU A 405 -14.78 2.86 -6.78
C GLU A 405 -13.74 3.03 -7.88
N ARG A 406 -13.11 4.22 -7.98
CA ARG A 406 -12.03 4.49 -8.93
C ARG A 406 -10.87 3.51 -8.78
N HIS A 407 -10.60 3.05 -7.56
CA HIS A 407 -9.54 2.09 -7.27
C HIS A 407 -10.03 0.64 -7.19
N GLY A 408 -11.27 0.36 -7.64
CA GLY A 408 -11.87 -0.97 -7.66
C GLY A 408 -11.12 -2.03 -8.49
N TYR A 409 -10.07 -1.64 -9.23
CA TYR A 409 -9.15 -2.60 -9.85
C TYR A 409 -8.31 -3.39 -8.83
N PHE A 410 -8.17 -2.91 -7.58
CA PHE A 410 -7.67 -3.74 -6.49
C PHE A 410 -8.83 -4.43 -5.74
N PRO A 411 -8.79 -5.76 -5.55
CA PRO A 411 -9.85 -6.48 -4.84
C PRO A 411 -10.13 -5.99 -3.42
N VAL A 412 -9.13 -5.44 -2.72
CA VAL A 412 -9.33 -4.88 -1.38
C VAL A 412 -10.35 -3.73 -1.37
N TRP A 413 -10.36 -2.88 -2.40
CA TRP A 413 -11.25 -1.73 -2.46
C TRP A 413 -12.68 -2.17 -2.79
N ARG A 414 -12.82 -3.21 -3.62
CA ARG A 414 -14.10 -3.86 -3.89
C ARG A 414 -14.68 -4.51 -2.62
N ALA A 415 -13.85 -5.25 -1.89
CA ALA A 415 -14.24 -5.86 -0.62
C ALA A 415 -14.58 -4.79 0.45
N GLY A 416 -13.79 -3.73 0.54
CA GLY A 416 -14.05 -2.58 1.41
C GLY A 416 -15.36 -1.88 1.06
N PHE A 417 -15.69 -1.72 -0.22
CA PHE A 417 -16.95 -1.12 -0.64
C PHE A 417 -18.16 -2.00 -0.30
N ALA A 418 -18.06 -3.33 -0.49
CA ALA A 418 -19.09 -4.27 -0.06
C ALA A 418 -19.30 -4.20 1.46
N LEU A 419 -18.22 -4.11 2.25
CA LEU A 419 -18.30 -3.92 3.70
C LEU A 419 -18.96 -2.60 4.07
N ALA A 420 -18.60 -1.50 3.40
CA ALA A 420 -19.20 -0.20 3.67
C ALA A 420 -20.70 -0.19 3.39
N ARG A 421 -21.15 -0.85 2.31
CA ARG A 421 -22.58 -1.04 1.98
C ARG A 421 -23.31 -1.83 3.07
N CYS A 422 -22.71 -2.93 3.52
CA CYS A 422 -23.25 -3.73 4.61
C CYS A 422 -23.41 -2.90 5.89
N GLU A 423 -22.39 -2.13 6.29
CA GLU A 423 -22.41 -1.33 7.53
C GLU A 423 -23.41 -0.16 7.49
N VAL A 424 -23.80 0.34 6.31
CA VAL A 424 -24.84 1.37 6.17
C VAL A 424 -26.24 0.79 5.97
N GLY A 425 -26.40 -0.54 6.04
CA GLY A 425 -27.68 -1.23 5.95
C GLY A 425 -28.12 -1.60 4.53
N ASP A 426 -27.27 -1.39 3.53
CA ASP A 426 -27.51 -1.74 2.12
C ASP A 426 -27.03 -3.17 1.84
N HIS A 427 -27.70 -4.13 2.48
CA HIS A 427 -27.27 -5.54 2.54
C HIS A 427 -27.40 -6.27 1.19
N ASP A 428 -28.44 -5.97 0.40
CA ASP A 428 -28.63 -6.55 -0.94
C ASP A 428 -27.45 -6.21 -1.85
N GLU A 429 -27.09 -4.93 -1.89
CA GLU A 429 -26.00 -4.42 -2.69
C GLU A 429 -24.62 -4.92 -2.17
N ALA A 430 -24.49 -5.17 -0.86
CA ALA A 430 -23.31 -5.81 -0.28
C ALA A 430 -23.17 -7.28 -0.73
N ALA A 431 -24.28 -8.04 -0.71
CA ALA A 431 -24.31 -9.43 -1.16
C ALA A 431 -24.02 -9.56 -2.66
N ASP A 432 -24.61 -8.70 -3.49
CA ASP A 432 -24.35 -8.65 -4.93
C ASP A 432 -22.87 -8.39 -5.24
N ARG A 433 -22.26 -7.44 -4.54
CA ARG A 433 -20.81 -7.15 -4.70
C ARG A 433 -19.92 -8.28 -4.23
N LEU A 434 -20.25 -8.92 -3.11
CA LEU A 434 -19.54 -10.10 -2.63
C LEU A 434 -19.52 -11.20 -3.70
N LEU A 435 -20.70 -11.57 -4.22
CA LEU A 435 -20.81 -12.62 -5.23
C LEU A 435 -20.18 -12.22 -6.57
N ALA A 436 -20.31 -10.97 -6.99
CA ALA A 436 -19.66 -10.47 -8.21
C ALA A 436 -18.13 -10.59 -8.12
N LEU A 437 -17.54 -10.19 -6.99
CA LEU A 437 -16.10 -10.33 -6.78
C LEU A 437 -15.66 -11.80 -6.80
N LEU A 438 -16.40 -12.71 -6.17
CA LEU A 438 -16.09 -14.15 -6.21
C LEU A 438 -16.15 -14.70 -7.64
N ARG A 439 -17.21 -14.38 -8.40
CA ARG A 439 -17.34 -14.81 -9.81
C ARG A 439 -16.18 -14.32 -10.67
N GLU A 440 -15.87 -13.04 -10.59
CA GLU A 440 -14.82 -12.41 -11.41
C GLU A 440 -13.41 -12.87 -11.02
N THR A 441 -13.21 -13.26 -9.77
CA THR A 441 -11.91 -13.76 -9.29
C THR A 441 -11.77 -15.29 -9.40
N GLY A 442 -12.72 -15.97 -10.04
CA GLY A 442 -12.74 -17.43 -10.14
C GLY A 442 -12.68 -18.08 -8.76
N ASP A 443 -13.59 -17.69 -7.86
CA ASP A 443 -13.64 -18.16 -6.48
C ASP A 443 -12.32 -17.89 -5.72
N CYS A 444 -11.87 -16.63 -5.79
CA CYS A 444 -10.63 -16.12 -5.21
C CYS A 444 -9.32 -16.64 -5.84
N ALA A 445 -9.38 -17.51 -6.85
CA ALA A 445 -8.19 -18.09 -7.48
C ALA A 445 -7.29 -17.06 -8.17
N SER A 446 -7.86 -16.00 -8.75
CA SER A 446 -7.11 -14.93 -9.43
C SER A 446 -6.85 -13.69 -8.55
N LEU A 447 -7.05 -13.78 -7.23
CA LEU A 447 -6.66 -12.69 -6.33
C LEU A 447 -5.15 -12.44 -6.42
N PRO A 448 -4.72 -11.18 -6.60
CA PRO A 448 -3.34 -10.93 -6.96
C PRO A 448 -2.43 -10.99 -5.69
N PRO A 449 -1.25 -11.64 -5.78
CA PRO A 449 -0.45 -12.02 -4.61
C PRO A 449 0.54 -10.91 -4.21
N HIS A 450 0.04 -9.73 -3.86
CA HIS A 450 0.89 -8.60 -3.48
C HIS A 450 0.25 -7.78 -2.36
N GLY A 451 -0.01 -8.39 -1.20
CA GLY A 451 -0.41 -7.72 0.04
C GLY A 451 -1.86 -7.26 0.12
N TRP A 452 -2.67 -7.47 -0.92
CA TRP A 452 -4.11 -7.13 -0.91
C TRP A 452 -5.02 -8.35 -0.84
N SER A 453 -4.51 -9.53 -1.22
CA SER A 453 -5.28 -10.78 -1.23
C SER A 453 -5.80 -11.12 0.17
N VAL A 454 -4.92 -11.22 1.16
CA VAL A 454 -5.28 -11.56 2.55
C VAL A 454 -6.21 -10.50 3.18
N PRO A 455 -5.93 -9.19 3.11
CA PRO A 455 -6.87 -8.18 3.58
C PRO A 455 -8.22 -8.22 2.88
N ALA A 456 -8.28 -8.44 1.57
CA ALA A 456 -9.56 -8.56 0.85
C ALA A 456 -10.38 -9.73 1.40
N LEU A 457 -9.77 -10.90 1.60
CA LEU A 457 -10.45 -12.06 2.19
C LEU A 457 -10.96 -11.79 3.61
N VAL A 458 -10.19 -11.09 4.45
CA VAL A 458 -10.62 -10.70 5.80
C VAL A 458 -11.81 -9.73 5.75
N LEU A 459 -11.81 -8.76 4.81
CA LEU A 459 -12.94 -7.86 4.63
C LEU A 459 -14.19 -8.59 4.13
N LEU A 460 -14.06 -9.56 3.22
CA LEU A 460 -15.18 -10.37 2.74
C LEU A 460 -15.75 -11.27 3.84
N ALA A 461 -14.92 -11.78 4.75
CA ALA A 461 -15.40 -12.48 5.94
C ALA A 461 -16.24 -11.59 6.85
N GLU A 462 -15.89 -10.30 6.98
CA GLU A 462 -16.68 -9.32 7.73
C GLU A 462 -18.01 -9.01 7.02
N VAL A 463 -18.03 -8.97 5.68
CA VAL A 463 -19.27 -8.86 4.90
C VAL A 463 -20.18 -10.06 5.17
N CYS A 464 -19.66 -11.28 5.09
CA CYS A 464 -20.43 -12.50 5.41
C CYS A 464 -20.99 -12.46 6.83
N ALA A 465 -20.21 -12.01 7.81
CA ALA A 465 -20.67 -11.87 9.20
C ALA A 465 -21.78 -10.83 9.36
N GLY A 466 -21.72 -9.72 8.61
CA GLY A 466 -22.79 -8.71 8.59
C GLY A 466 -24.09 -9.24 7.99
N LEU A 467 -24.00 -9.92 6.85
CA LEU A 467 -25.15 -10.56 6.18
C LEU A 467 -25.77 -11.66 7.06
N ASP A 468 -24.95 -12.49 7.70
CA ASP A 468 -25.39 -13.53 8.64
C ASP A 468 -26.06 -12.94 9.89
N ALA A 469 -25.57 -11.81 10.39
CA ALA A 469 -26.21 -11.12 11.52
C ALA A 469 -27.56 -10.49 11.14
N HIS A 470 -27.72 -10.02 9.90
CA HIS A 470 -28.99 -9.50 9.39
C HIS A 470 -30.02 -10.62 9.14
N GLY A 471 -29.56 -11.76 8.60
CA GLY A 471 -30.40 -12.87 8.16
C GLY A 471 -30.98 -12.67 6.75
N GLY A 472 -31.54 -13.74 6.15
CA GLY A 472 -32.19 -13.67 4.82
C GLY A 472 -31.25 -13.78 3.62
N TYR A 473 -29.98 -14.10 3.84
CA TYR A 473 -28.94 -14.27 2.83
C TYR A 473 -28.30 -15.68 2.86
N GLU A 474 -29.06 -16.69 3.29
CA GLU A 474 -28.55 -18.04 3.50
C GLU A 474 -28.00 -18.67 2.20
N ALA A 475 -28.60 -18.35 1.06
CA ALA A 475 -28.17 -18.88 -0.24
C ALA A 475 -26.82 -18.27 -0.69
N GLU A 476 -26.67 -16.96 -0.50
CA GLU A 476 -25.47 -16.21 -0.81
C GLU A 476 -24.30 -16.67 0.09
N LEU A 477 -24.56 -16.82 1.39
CA LEU A 477 -23.60 -17.31 2.37
C LEU A 477 -23.19 -18.76 2.07
N ALA A 478 -24.13 -19.65 1.74
CA ALA A 478 -23.82 -21.03 1.36
C ALA A 478 -22.90 -21.14 0.14
N ARG A 479 -22.94 -20.15 -0.77
CA ARG A 479 -22.01 -20.06 -1.91
C ARG A 479 -20.66 -19.45 -1.54
N ALA A 480 -20.66 -18.37 -0.76
CA ALA A 480 -19.47 -17.57 -0.50
C ALA A 480 -18.56 -18.17 0.57
N VAL A 481 -19.13 -18.65 1.68
CA VAL A 481 -18.37 -19.00 2.88
C VAL A 481 -17.36 -20.15 2.65
N PRO A 482 -17.72 -21.27 1.99
CA PRO A 482 -16.76 -22.37 1.78
C PRO A 482 -15.53 -21.94 0.97
N VAL A 483 -15.75 -21.13 -0.07
CA VAL A 483 -14.68 -20.60 -0.94
C VAL A 483 -13.74 -19.69 -0.16
N LEU A 484 -14.29 -18.78 0.66
CA LEU A 484 -13.50 -17.86 1.47
C LEU A 484 -12.70 -18.59 2.56
N ARG A 485 -13.28 -19.62 3.18
CA ARG A 485 -12.60 -20.46 4.17
C ARG A 485 -11.42 -21.20 3.56
N GLU A 486 -11.61 -21.82 2.39
CA GLU A 486 -10.52 -22.49 1.67
C GLU A 486 -9.40 -21.51 1.27
N ALA A 487 -9.77 -20.33 0.78
CA ALA A 487 -8.81 -19.29 0.40
C ALA A 487 -7.97 -18.79 1.57
N LEU A 488 -8.58 -18.56 2.75
CA LEU A 488 -7.88 -18.13 3.97
C LEU A 488 -7.06 -19.26 4.61
N ALA A 489 -7.57 -20.49 4.64
CA ALA A 489 -6.88 -21.64 5.25
C ALA A 489 -5.54 -21.98 4.57
N ARG A 490 -5.37 -21.61 3.29
CA ARG A 490 -4.09 -21.74 2.57
C ARG A 490 -3.03 -20.73 3.01
N ARG A 491 -3.37 -19.78 3.88
CA ARG A 491 -2.49 -18.70 4.32
C ARG A 491 -2.07 -18.91 5.78
N PRO A 492 -0.81 -18.64 6.14
CA PRO A 492 -0.38 -18.71 7.54
C PRO A 492 -1.15 -17.72 8.42
N ALA A 493 -1.41 -18.11 9.67
CA ALA A 493 -2.02 -17.23 10.65
C ALA A 493 -1.17 -15.97 10.89
N GLY A 494 -1.84 -14.83 11.06
CA GLY A 494 -1.19 -13.55 11.33
C GLY A 494 -2.19 -12.40 11.40
N ILE A 495 -1.68 -11.18 11.24
CA ILE A 495 -2.51 -9.97 11.15
C ILE A 495 -2.53 -9.51 9.68
N ALA A 496 -3.73 -9.39 9.14
CA ALA A 496 -3.94 -8.84 7.80
C ALA A 496 -3.61 -7.34 7.79
N LEU A 497 -2.59 -6.98 7.02
CA LEU A 497 -2.15 -5.60 6.80
C LEU A 497 -2.59 -5.18 5.39
N ALA A 498 -3.54 -4.26 5.31
CA ALA A 498 -3.98 -3.66 4.05
C ALA A 498 -3.06 -2.52 3.66
N GLY A 499 -2.63 -2.51 2.39
CA GLY A 499 -1.71 -1.54 1.81
C GLY A 499 -0.38 -1.52 2.53
N TRP A 500 0.70 -1.12 1.88
CA TRP A 500 2.03 -1.39 2.42
C TRP A 500 2.70 -0.17 3.07
N PRO A 501 2.47 0.21 4.35
CA PRO A 501 1.48 -0.21 5.35
C PRO A 501 0.32 0.81 5.51
N VAL A 502 -0.92 0.47 5.19
CA VAL A 502 -2.05 1.45 5.31
C VAL A 502 -2.80 1.27 6.62
N VAL A 503 -3.35 0.08 6.87
CA VAL A 503 -4.08 -0.25 8.11
C VAL A 503 -3.97 -1.74 8.45
N LEU A 504 -3.98 -2.06 9.74
CA LEU A 504 -4.16 -3.43 10.21
C LEU A 504 -5.65 -3.75 10.30
N VAL A 505 -6.13 -4.62 9.42
CA VAL A 505 -7.54 -5.00 9.31
C VAL A 505 -7.97 -5.89 10.49
N GLY A 506 -7.09 -6.82 10.88
CA GLY A 506 -7.31 -7.71 12.01
C GLY A 506 -6.68 -9.09 11.82
N PRO A 507 -6.78 -9.98 12.82
CA PRO A 507 -6.29 -11.35 12.73
C PRO A 507 -7.01 -12.16 11.65
N THR A 508 -6.26 -12.93 10.87
CA THR A 508 -6.85 -13.89 9.91
C THR A 508 -7.67 -14.97 10.59
N GLU A 509 -7.28 -15.36 11.81
CA GLU A 509 -8.04 -16.29 12.65
C GLU A 509 -9.42 -15.74 13.02
N ARG A 510 -9.55 -14.43 13.28
CA ARG A 510 -10.87 -13.84 13.54
C ARG A 510 -11.77 -13.99 12.31
N ALA A 511 -11.24 -13.75 11.11
CA ALA A 511 -11.99 -13.94 9.87
C ALA A 511 -12.41 -15.41 9.66
N MET A 512 -11.53 -16.38 9.94
CA MET A 512 -11.88 -17.80 9.90
C MET A 512 -13.00 -18.16 10.88
N GLY A 513 -12.98 -17.56 12.08
CA GLY A 513 -14.03 -17.74 13.08
C GLY A 513 -15.37 -17.11 12.67
N LEU A 514 -15.34 -15.93 12.05
CA LEU A 514 -16.53 -15.29 11.47
C LEU A 514 -17.19 -16.15 10.39
N LEU A 515 -16.38 -16.71 9.49
CA LEU A 515 -16.86 -17.61 8.45
C LEU A 515 -17.44 -18.91 9.02
N ALA A 516 -16.78 -19.51 10.02
CA ALA A 516 -17.31 -20.70 10.71
C ALA A 516 -18.66 -20.41 11.39
N LEU A 517 -18.78 -19.22 12.01
CA LEU A 517 -20.00 -18.81 12.69
C LEU A 517 -21.17 -18.62 11.70
N ALA A 518 -20.91 -18.06 10.51
CA ALA A 518 -21.89 -17.91 9.44
C ALA A 518 -22.35 -19.26 8.84
N GLU A 519 -21.53 -20.31 8.92
CA GLU A 519 -21.92 -21.70 8.61
C GLU A 519 -22.70 -22.39 9.74
N GLY A 520 -22.81 -21.75 10.91
CA GLY A 520 -23.41 -22.35 12.10
C GLY A 520 -22.48 -23.27 12.91
N ASP A 521 -21.19 -23.32 12.57
CA ASP A 521 -20.17 -24.09 13.31
C ASP A 521 -19.56 -23.25 14.46
N THR A 522 -20.30 -23.17 15.57
CA THR A 522 -19.90 -22.38 16.75
C THR A 522 -18.61 -22.90 17.41
N ALA A 523 -18.40 -24.22 17.42
CA ALA A 523 -17.23 -24.84 18.04
C ALA A 523 -15.94 -24.45 17.31
N THR A 524 -15.94 -24.54 15.97
CA THR A 524 -14.81 -24.09 15.16
C THR A 524 -14.62 -22.57 15.26
N ALA A 525 -15.70 -21.80 15.29
CA ALA A 525 -15.64 -20.34 15.47
C ALA A 525 -14.92 -19.95 16.78
N LEU A 526 -15.33 -20.51 17.91
CA LEU A 526 -14.71 -20.29 19.23
C LEU A 526 -13.26 -20.79 19.27
N GLY A 527 -12.93 -21.86 18.55
CA GLY A 527 -11.55 -22.31 18.35
C GLY A 527 -10.68 -21.23 17.73
N HIS A 528 -11.13 -20.64 16.63
CA HIS A 528 -10.41 -19.58 15.92
C HIS A 528 -10.35 -18.26 16.72
N PHE A 529 -11.43 -17.87 17.40
CA PHE A 529 -11.43 -16.64 18.21
C PHE A 529 -10.39 -16.69 19.34
N ARG A 530 -10.27 -17.82 20.05
CA ARG A 530 -9.19 -18.04 21.04
C ARG A 530 -7.78 -17.96 20.45
N GLN A 531 -7.61 -18.32 19.18
CA GLN A 531 -6.31 -18.14 18.52
C GLN A 531 -6.04 -16.67 18.18
N ALA A 532 -7.06 -15.94 17.74
CA ALA A 532 -6.99 -14.51 17.46
C ALA A 532 -6.70 -13.67 18.72
N GLU A 533 -7.20 -14.09 19.88
CA GLU A 533 -7.05 -13.39 21.16
C GLU A 533 -5.58 -13.06 21.47
N ARG A 534 -4.68 -14.02 21.24
CA ARG A 534 -3.23 -13.88 21.50
C ARG A 534 -2.56 -12.76 20.69
N LEU A 535 -3.17 -12.33 19.58
CA LEU A 535 -2.62 -11.30 18.70
C LEU A 535 -3.13 -9.89 19.04
N VAL A 536 -4.30 -9.80 19.68
CA VAL A 536 -5.00 -8.52 19.89
C VAL A 536 -5.05 -8.08 21.35
N VAL A 537 -5.14 -9.01 22.30
CA VAL A 537 -5.23 -8.66 23.72
C VAL A 537 -3.92 -8.02 24.17
N GLY A 538 -4.04 -6.85 24.81
CA GLY A 538 -2.90 -6.03 25.23
C GLY A 538 -2.24 -5.23 24.12
N SER A 539 -2.65 -5.39 22.85
CA SER A 539 -2.09 -4.64 21.71
C SER A 539 -3.11 -3.74 20.99
N SER A 540 -4.39 -4.14 20.96
CA SER A 540 -5.48 -3.41 20.31
C SER A 540 -6.78 -3.49 21.12
N PRO A 541 -7.15 -2.42 21.84
CA PRO A 541 -8.47 -2.32 22.46
C PRO A 541 -9.64 -2.44 21.47
N PRO A 542 -9.63 -1.78 20.29
CA PRO A 542 -10.72 -1.93 19.31
C PRO A 542 -10.93 -3.37 18.82
N GLN A 543 -9.84 -4.07 18.45
CA GLN A 543 -9.95 -5.45 17.96
C GLN A 543 -10.31 -6.43 19.09
N THR A 544 -9.88 -6.15 20.33
CA THR A 544 -10.30 -6.93 21.51
C THR A 544 -11.82 -6.81 21.73
N ALA A 545 -12.38 -5.60 21.60
CA ALA A 545 -13.83 -5.40 21.73
C ALA A 545 -14.61 -6.16 20.63
N ARG A 546 -14.16 -6.09 19.38
CA ARG A 546 -14.77 -6.85 18.26
C ARG A 546 -14.71 -8.36 18.51
N LEU A 547 -13.55 -8.87 18.92
CA LEU A 547 -13.36 -10.29 19.17
C LEU A 547 -14.30 -10.80 20.27
N ARG A 548 -14.41 -10.08 21.39
CA ARG A 548 -15.32 -10.45 22.49
C ARG A 548 -16.79 -10.44 22.07
N ALA A 549 -17.19 -9.48 21.24
CA ALA A 549 -18.53 -9.46 20.67
C ALA A 549 -18.78 -10.67 19.75
N ASN A 550 -17.78 -11.07 18.94
CA ASN A 550 -17.87 -12.25 18.08
C ASN A 550 -17.95 -13.56 18.90
N GLU A 551 -17.15 -13.70 19.96
CA GLU A 551 -17.21 -14.83 20.89
C GLU A 551 -18.58 -14.92 21.59
N ALA A 552 -19.09 -13.79 22.06
CA ALA A 552 -20.41 -13.76 22.68
C ALA A 552 -21.52 -14.18 21.72
N ARG A 553 -21.50 -13.71 20.46
CA ARG A 553 -22.46 -14.15 19.42
C ARG A 553 -22.38 -15.66 19.19
N ALA A 554 -21.18 -16.24 19.13
CA ALA A 554 -21.01 -17.67 18.97
C ALA A 554 -21.61 -18.45 20.15
N LEU A 555 -21.35 -18.02 21.40
CA LEU A 555 -21.89 -18.65 22.60
C LEU A 555 -23.43 -18.51 22.70
N LEU A 556 -24.00 -17.39 22.26
CA LEU A 556 -25.45 -17.19 22.23
C LEU A 556 -26.15 -18.10 21.21
N ARG A 557 -25.45 -18.54 20.16
CA ARG A 557 -25.97 -19.51 19.17
C ARG A 557 -25.90 -20.95 19.65
N GLU A 558 -25.10 -21.26 20.67
CA GLU A 558 -25.04 -22.61 21.21
C GLU A 558 -26.35 -22.98 21.91
N LYS A 559 -26.86 -24.19 21.62
CA LYS A 559 -28.09 -24.70 22.22
C LYS A 559 -27.83 -25.12 23.66
N GLY A 560 -28.00 -24.20 24.61
CA GLY A 560 -27.92 -24.50 26.04
C GLY A 560 -27.78 -23.26 26.92
N ALA A 561 -28.50 -23.21 28.05
CA ALA A 561 -28.45 -22.06 28.97
C ALA A 561 -27.10 -21.89 29.70
N SER A 562 -26.19 -22.88 29.62
CA SER A 562 -24.91 -22.89 30.33
C SER A 562 -23.92 -21.84 29.85
N HIS A 563 -23.94 -21.48 28.56
CA HIS A 563 -23.00 -20.53 27.95
C HIS A 563 -23.48 -19.07 27.99
N ARG A 564 -24.75 -18.85 28.33
CA ARG A 564 -25.36 -17.51 28.34
C ARG A 564 -24.69 -16.53 29.33
N PRO A 565 -24.38 -16.89 30.59
CA PRO A 565 -23.72 -15.97 31.53
C PRO A 565 -22.34 -15.50 31.05
N GLU A 566 -21.58 -16.41 30.42
CA GLU A 566 -20.28 -16.11 29.82
C GLU A 566 -20.44 -15.14 28.64
N ALA A 567 -21.40 -15.40 27.74
CA ALA A 567 -21.69 -14.52 26.61
C ALA A 567 -22.08 -13.10 27.04
N LEU A 568 -22.93 -12.95 28.06
CA LEU A 568 -23.31 -11.63 28.60
C LEU A 568 -22.12 -10.90 29.23
N THR A 569 -21.20 -11.63 29.86
CA THR A 569 -19.97 -11.05 30.42
C THR A 569 -19.07 -10.51 29.31
N LEU A 570 -18.91 -11.28 28.22
CA LEU A 570 -18.16 -10.87 27.04
C LEU A 570 -18.81 -9.66 26.36
N LEU A 571 -20.14 -9.61 26.21
CA LEU A 571 -20.85 -8.46 25.65
C LEU A 571 -20.66 -7.18 26.47
N ARG A 572 -20.78 -7.24 27.80
CA ARG A 572 -20.53 -6.07 28.67
C ARG A 572 -19.09 -5.59 28.57
N SER A 573 -18.15 -6.52 28.45
CA SER A 573 -16.74 -6.21 28.24
C SER A 573 -16.49 -5.56 26.88
N ALA A 574 -17.12 -6.08 25.82
CA ALA A 574 -17.07 -5.52 24.47
C ALA A 574 -17.70 -4.12 24.41
N LEU A 575 -18.86 -3.93 25.06
CA LEU A 575 -19.55 -2.63 25.15
C LEU A 575 -18.69 -1.58 25.84
N THR A 576 -18.14 -1.89 27.02
CA THR A 576 -17.22 -1.00 27.74
C THR A 576 -16.03 -0.62 26.86
N GLY A 577 -15.43 -1.60 26.16
CA GLY A 577 -14.33 -1.36 25.24
C GLY A 577 -14.72 -0.48 24.05
N ALA A 578 -15.89 -0.73 23.45
CA ALA A 578 -16.40 0.02 22.32
C ALA A 578 -16.69 1.48 22.70
N GLU A 579 -17.34 1.73 23.84
CA GLU A 579 -17.65 3.07 24.32
C GLU A 579 -16.38 3.86 24.66
N ALA A 580 -15.42 3.23 25.34
CA ALA A 580 -14.14 3.85 25.69
C ALA A 580 -13.31 4.26 24.46
N ASN A 581 -13.51 3.59 23.31
CA ASN A 581 -12.81 3.90 22.06
C ASN A 581 -13.70 4.64 21.05
N GLY A 582 -14.93 5.03 21.39
CA GLY A 582 -15.83 5.74 20.48
C GLY A 582 -16.36 4.89 19.31
N MET A 583 -16.40 3.56 19.46
CA MET A 583 -16.86 2.61 18.43
C MET A 583 -18.39 2.47 18.43
N ARG A 584 -19.09 3.48 17.89
CA ARG A 584 -20.54 3.65 18.05
C ARG A 584 -21.39 2.48 17.52
N LEU A 585 -21.02 1.95 16.34
CA LEU A 585 -21.76 0.84 15.71
C LEU A 585 -21.67 -0.41 16.59
N LEU A 586 -20.45 -0.83 16.96
CA LEU A 586 -20.23 -1.99 17.83
C LEU A 586 -20.89 -1.84 19.21
N ALA A 587 -20.83 -0.64 19.80
CA ALA A 587 -21.50 -0.37 21.08
C ALA A 587 -23.02 -0.53 20.96
N THR A 588 -23.61 -0.15 19.83
CA THR A 588 -25.05 -0.32 19.57
C THR A 588 -25.41 -1.79 19.41
N GLU A 589 -24.65 -2.53 18.59
CA GLU A 589 -24.84 -3.98 18.45
C GLU A 589 -24.73 -4.72 19.80
N CYS A 590 -23.79 -4.33 20.66
CA CYS A 590 -23.66 -4.94 21.99
C CYS A 590 -24.85 -4.59 22.89
N ARG A 591 -25.38 -3.37 22.82
CA ARG A 591 -26.57 -2.96 23.59
C ARG A 591 -27.81 -3.73 23.13
N ASP A 592 -28.00 -3.88 21.83
CA ASP A 592 -29.15 -4.60 21.28
C ASP A 592 -29.15 -6.06 21.72
N LEU A 593 -27.99 -6.73 21.64
CA LEU A 593 -27.83 -8.13 22.11
C LEU A 593 -28.00 -8.28 23.63
N LEU A 594 -27.72 -7.24 24.41
CA LEU A 594 -27.98 -7.23 25.86
C LEU A 594 -29.46 -6.93 26.18
N ALA A 595 -30.16 -6.16 25.34
CA ALA A 595 -31.55 -5.76 25.54
C ALA A 595 -32.54 -6.90 25.28
N ASP A 596 -32.17 -7.86 24.42
CA ASP A 596 -32.90 -9.13 24.24
C ASP A 596 -32.91 -10.02 25.52
N ASP A 597 -32.32 -9.56 26.62
CA ASP A 597 -32.32 -10.16 27.97
C ASP A 597 -32.73 -9.11 29.02
N PRO A 598 -34.03 -8.83 29.23
CA PRO A 598 -34.45 -7.94 30.31
C PRO A 598 -33.99 -8.52 31.66
N PRO A 599 -33.54 -7.69 32.63
CA PRO A 599 -33.20 -8.18 33.95
C PRO A 599 -34.41 -8.92 34.51
N THR A 600 -34.20 -10.17 34.95
CA THR A 600 -35.19 -10.88 35.74
C THR A 600 -35.46 -10.05 36.99
N THR A 601 -36.57 -9.29 36.97
CA THR A 601 -37.12 -8.72 38.19
C THR A 601 -37.39 -9.89 39.13
N SER A 602 -36.56 -9.99 40.18
CA SER A 602 -36.76 -10.94 41.26
C SER A 602 -38.19 -10.78 41.80
N PRO A 603 -39.01 -11.84 41.85
CA PRO A 603 -40.33 -11.79 42.48
C PRO A 603 -40.13 -11.88 44.00
N ASP A 604 -39.46 -10.88 44.57
CA ASP A 604 -39.30 -10.79 46.02
C ASP A 604 -39.19 -9.31 46.45
N GLN A 605 -40.29 -8.58 46.22
CA GLN A 605 -40.63 -7.46 47.08
C GLN A 605 -41.86 -7.87 47.88
N PRO A 606 -41.79 -7.95 49.23
CA PRO A 606 -42.95 -8.22 50.04
C PRO A 606 -43.95 -7.07 49.87
N ARG A 607 -45.19 -7.41 49.53
CA ARG A 607 -46.31 -6.47 49.56
C ARG A 607 -46.37 -5.85 50.96
N PRO A 608 -46.46 -4.52 51.11
CA PRO A 608 -46.72 -3.93 52.41
C PRO A 608 -48.12 -4.39 52.87
N HIS A 609 -48.17 -4.95 54.08
CA HIS A 609 -49.42 -5.19 54.77
C HIS A 609 -50.02 -3.87 55.27
N ALA A 610 -51.34 -3.78 55.11
CA ALA A 610 -52.30 -2.75 55.52
C ALA A 610 -52.50 -1.59 54.55
#